data_AF-A0A091LC61-F1
#
_entry.id   AF-A0A091LC61-F1
#
_cell.length_a   1.000
_cell.length_b   1.000
_cell.length_c   1.000
_cell.angle_alpha   90.00
_cell.angle_beta   90.00
_cell.angle_gamma   90.00
#
_symmetry.space_group_name_H-M   'P 1'
#
loop_
_entity.id
_entity.type
_entity.pdbx_description
1 polymer ?
#
loop_
_entity_poly.entity_id
_entity_poly.type
_entity_poly.pdbx_seq_one_letter_code
_entity_poly.pdbx_strand_id
1 'polypeptide(L)'
;SRQLKRDYPGAVVLSTDDFFIENGVYMFEPDFLEDAHKWNQKRARKAMKNGKSPVIIDNTNIHAWEMKPYARENRYEVIFQEPDTPWKFNVQELTRRNTHHVPRQKIQRMKEQYEHNVTFHSVLQSEKPSRGDRS
;
A
#
# COMPACT_ATOMS: atom_id res chain seq x y z
N SER A 1 6.74 -0.28 -7.12
CA SER A 1 7.70 0.86 -6.99
C SER A 1 8.93 0.88 -7.92
N ARG A 2 9.67 -0.22 -8.14
CA ARG A 2 11.02 -0.19 -8.76
C ARG A 2 11.11 0.56 -10.10
N GLN A 3 10.16 0.32 -11.02
CA GLN A 3 10.08 1.05 -12.29
C GLN A 3 9.95 2.55 -12.07
N LEU A 4 8.96 2.98 -11.27
CA LEU A 4 8.74 4.38 -10.95
C LEU A 4 9.96 5.02 -10.28
N LYS A 5 10.67 4.31 -9.41
CA LYS A 5 11.90 4.82 -8.79
C LYS A 5 13.05 5.00 -9.80
N ARG A 6 13.12 4.16 -10.83
CA ARG A 6 14.07 4.32 -11.94
C ARG A 6 13.72 5.52 -12.80
N ASP A 7 12.44 5.68 -13.14
CA ASP A 7 11.96 6.78 -13.99
C ASP A 7 12.03 8.13 -13.25
N TYR A 8 11.86 8.10 -11.93
CA TYR A 8 11.96 9.25 -11.03
C TYR A 8 13.00 9.00 -9.94
N PRO A 9 14.31 9.22 -10.22
CA PRO A 9 15.38 8.97 -9.24
C PRO A 9 15.21 9.74 -7.91
N GLY A 10 14.57 10.91 -7.96
CA GLY A 10 14.24 11.73 -6.78
C GLY A 10 13.03 11.25 -5.97
N ALA A 11 12.28 10.25 -6.46
CA ALA A 11 11.07 9.78 -5.80
C ALA A 11 11.34 9.21 -4.40
N VAL A 12 10.44 9.47 -3.47
CA VAL A 12 10.47 8.83 -2.15
C VAL A 12 9.53 7.63 -2.18
N VAL A 13 10.07 6.42 -2.01
CA VAL A 13 9.27 5.18 -1.91
C VAL A 13 9.06 4.85 -0.45
N LEU A 14 7.81 4.62 -0.06
CA LEU A 14 7.41 4.37 1.32
C LEU A 14 6.52 3.14 1.37
N SER A 15 6.92 2.13 2.14
CA SER A 15 6.11 0.93 2.40
C SER A 15 5.87 0.75 3.89
N THR A 16 4.74 0.15 4.23
CA THR A 16 4.46 -0.30 5.60
C THR A 16 5.44 -1.39 6.01
N ASP A 17 5.85 -2.25 5.07
CA ASP A 17 6.79 -3.33 5.33
C ASP A 17 8.16 -2.83 5.78
N ASP A 18 8.55 -1.59 5.44
CA ASP A 18 9.79 -0.97 5.93
C ASP A 18 9.86 -0.92 7.46
N PHE A 19 8.71 -0.91 8.15
CA PHE A 19 8.65 -0.90 9.61
C PHE A 19 9.18 -2.21 10.22
N PHE A 20 9.01 -3.31 9.49
CA PHE A 20 9.34 -4.66 9.92
C PHE A 20 10.73 -5.09 9.45
N ILE A 21 11.55 -4.17 8.96
CA ILE A 21 12.93 -4.46 8.53
C ILE A 21 13.89 -4.10 9.67
N GLU A 22 14.50 -5.11 10.28
CA GLU A 22 15.56 -4.93 11.27
C GLU A 22 16.87 -5.52 10.74
N ASN A 23 17.93 -4.71 10.69
CA ASN A 23 19.24 -5.11 10.17
C ASN A 23 19.18 -5.76 8.76
N GLY A 24 18.23 -5.35 7.93
CA GLY A 24 18.01 -5.89 6.58
C GLY A 24 17.19 -7.18 6.53
N VAL A 25 16.71 -7.68 7.67
CA VAL A 25 15.87 -8.88 7.79
C VAL A 25 14.42 -8.48 8.04
N TYR A 26 13.49 -9.10 7.32
CA TYR A 26 12.06 -8.87 7.49
C TYR A 26 11.51 -9.70 8.65
N MET A 27 10.94 -9.04 9.67
CA MET A 27 10.38 -9.62 10.89
C MET A 27 8.95 -9.11 11.10
N PHE A 28 7.98 -9.78 10.48
CA PHE A 28 6.59 -9.37 10.57
C PHE A 28 5.99 -9.69 11.94
N GLU A 29 5.47 -8.66 12.60
CA GLU A 29 4.75 -8.80 13.87
C GLU A 29 3.32 -8.22 13.73
N PRO A 30 2.28 -9.07 13.73
CA PRO A 30 0.92 -8.65 13.43
C PRO A 30 0.36 -7.62 14.43
N ASP A 31 0.79 -7.68 15.69
CA ASP A 31 0.35 -6.77 16.76
C ASP A 31 0.79 -5.32 16.49
N PHE A 32 1.88 -5.14 15.74
CA PHE A 32 2.40 -3.82 15.38
C PHE A 32 1.89 -3.31 14.02
N LEU A 33 1.04 -4.07 13.31
CA LEU A 33 0.60 -3.69 11.96
C LEU A 33 -0.14 -2.35 11.93
N GLU A 34 -0.98 -2.06 12.92
CA GLU A 34 -1.68 -0.78 13.00
C GLU A 34 -0.69 0.39 13.19
N ASP A 35 0.33 0.20 14.02
CA ASP A 35 1.33 1.22 14.30
C ASP A 35 2.30 1.39 13.13
N ALA A 36 2.64 0.31 12.42
CA ALA A 36 3.39 0.34 11.17
C ALA A 36 2.66 1.19 10.11
N HIS A 37 1.34 1.04 9.97
CA HIS A 37 0.55 1.89 9.08
C HIS A 37 0.56 3.35 9.52
N LYS A 38 0.36 3.65 10.81
CA LYS A 38 0.43 5.02 11.33
C LYS A 38 1.82 5.64 11.10
N TRP A 39 2.87 4.86 11.27
CA TRP A 39 4.25 5.26 11.01
C TRP A 39 4.48 5.60 9.54
N ASN A 40 4.02 4.75 8.61
CA ASN A 40 4.16 5.01 7.18
C ASN A 40 3.37 6.26 6.73
N GLN A 41 2.16 6.45 7.26
CA GLN A 41 1.35 7.65 7.03
C GLN A 41 2.06 8.92 7.51
N LYS A 42 2.72 8.88 8.67
CA LYS A 42 3.54 10.01 9.18
C LYS A 42 4.73 10.29 8.26
N ARG A 43 5.42 9.25 7.77
CA ARG A 43 6.53 9.40 6.80
C ARG A 43 6.06 10.05 5.50
N ALA A 44 4.93 9.58 4.95
CA ALA A 44 4.34 10.12 3.73
C ALA A 44 3.96 11.60 3.89
N ARG A 45 3.26 11.94 4.98
CA ARG A 45 2.90 13.33 5.28
C ARG A 45 4.13 14.22 5.44
N LYS A 46 5.18 13.74 6.11
CA LYS A 46 6.44 14.49 6.26
C LYS A 46 7.12 14.72 4.91
N ALA A 47 7.19 13.70 4.05
CA ALA A 47 7.76 13.82 2.71
C ALA A 47 6.98 14.84 1.87
N MET A 48 5.65 14.78 1.91
CA MET A 48 4.78 15.72 1.20
C MET A 48 4.94 17.16 1.71
N LYS A 49 4.96 17.38 3.03
CA LYS A 49 5.21 18.71 3.63
C LYS A 49 6.57 19.29 3.26
N ASN A 50 7.57 18.43 3.06
CA ASN A 50 8.91 18.82 2.63
C ASN A 50 9.02 19.00 1.10
N GLY A 51 7.90 18.99 0.37
CA GLY A 51 7.86 19.23 -1.08
C GLY A 51 8.46 18.12 -1.92
N LYS A 52 8.58 16.89 -1.39
CA LYS A 52 9.10 15.75 -2.17
C LYS A 52 8.11 15.35 -3.25
N SER A 53 8.58 15.12 -4.47
CA SER A 53 7.74 14.66 -5.58
C SER A 53 8.53 13.76 -6.55
N PRO A 54 7.98 12.61 -6.98
CA PRO A 54 6.76 11.99 -6.45
C PRO A 54 6.99 11.29 -5.10
N VAL A 55 5.94 11.15 -4.30
CA VAL A 55 5.90 10.27 -3.13
C VAL A 55 5.12 9.01 -3.53
N ILE A 56 5.80 7.86 -3.51
CA ILE A 56 5.25 6.57 -3.93
C ILE A 56 4.91 5.77 -2.67
N ILE A 57 3.64 5.41 -2.53
CA ILE A 57 3.17 4.53 -1.45
C ILE A 57 3.11 3.10 -1.99
N ASP A 58 4.11 2.29 -1.65
CA ASP A 58 4.29 0.92 -2.15
C ASP A 58 3.68 -0.09 -1.17
N ASN A 59 2.37 0.05 -0.97
CA ASN A 59 1.54 -0.89 -0.21
C ASN A 59 0.62 -1.65 -1.17
N THR A 60 0.05 -2.76 -0.70
CA THR A 60 -0.95 -3.51 -1.47
C THR A 60 -2.22 -2.70 -1.73
N ASN A 61 -2.65 -1.87 -0.76
CA ASN A 61 -3.81 -0.98 -0.85
C ASN A 61 -5.02 -1.66 -1.51
N ILE A 62 -5.48 -2.77 -0.93
CA ILE A 62 -6.56 -3.56 -1.52
C ILE A 62 -7.92 -2.89 -1.36
N HIS A 63 -8.06 -1.99 -0.38
CA HIS A 63 -9.26 -1.20 -0.14
C HIS A 63 -9.00 0.30 -0.29
N ALA A 64 -9.98 1.04 -0.80
CA ALA A 64 -9.88 2.49 -0.97
C ALA A 64 -9.61 3.23 0.36
N TRP A 65 -10.12 2.73 1.48
CA TRP A 65 -9.91 3.35 2.80
C TRP A 65 -8.45 3.27 3.27
N GLU A 66 -7.67 2.30 2.77
CA GLU A 66 -6.23 2.20 3.06
C GLU A 66 -5.43 3.31 2.35
N MET A 67 -5.93 3.78 1.20
CA MET A 67 -5.32 4.84 0.40
C MET A 67 -5.66 6.24 0.93
N LYS A 68 -6.85 6.40 1.52
CA LYS A 68 -7.40 7.69 1.98
C LYS A 68 -6.43 8.53 2.82
N PRO A 69 -5.68 8.00 3.80
CA PRO A 69 -4.74 8.80 4.59
C PRO A 69 -3.65 9.50 3.77
N TYR A 70 -3.27 8.94 2.61
CA TYR A 70 -2.25 9.48 1.73
C TYR A 70 -2.82 10.48 0.72
N ALA A 71 -4.08 10.31 0.31
CA ALA A 71 -4.75 11.16 -0.68
C ALA A 71 -5.28 12.50 -0.14
N ARG A 72 -5.30 12.70 1.18
CA ARG A 72 -5.87 13.90 1.83
C ARG A 72 -5.03 15.17 1.71
N GLU A 73 -3.80 15.09 1.22
CA GLU A 73 -2.93 16.26 1.07
C GLU A 73 -3.30 17.02 -0.21
N ASN A 74 -4.10 18.09 -0.09
CA ASN A 74 -4.67 18.86 -1.20
C ASN A 74 -3.65 19.54 -2.14
N ARG A 75 -2.35 19.41 -1.85
CA ARG A 75 -1.26 19.97 -2.66
C ARG A 75 -0.67 18.99 -3.67
N TYR A 76 -1.18 17.76 -3.70
CA TYR A 76 -0.66 16.69 -4.55
C TYR A 76 -1.73 16.19 -5.51
N GLU A 77 -1.33 15.95 -6.76
CA GLU A 77 -2.07 15.09 -7.66
C GLU A 77 -1.91 13.63 -7.21
N VAL A 78 -3.02 12.89 -7.17
CA VAL A 78 -3.05 11.50 -6.73
C VAL A 78 -3.28 10.60 -7.94
N ILE A 79 -2.29 9.74 -8.21
CA ILE A 79 -2.34 8.75 -9.29
C ILE A 79 -2.38 7.35 -8.68
N PHE A 80 -3.37 6.55 -9.09
CA PHE A 80 -3.47 5.14 -8.70
C PHE A 80 -2.79 4.28 -9.76
N GLN A 81 -1.74 3.56 -9.36
CA GLN A 81 -0.96 2.74 -10.28
C GLN A 81 -1.02 1.27 -9.86
N GLU A 82 -1.59 0.44 -10.74
CA GLU A 82 -1.49 -1.01 -10.63
C GLU A 82 -0.20 -1.52 -11.30
N PRO A 83 0.34 -2.66 -10.85
CA PRO A 83 1.40 -3.36 -11.60
C PRO A 83 0.90 -3.75 -12.99
N ASP A 84 1.58 -3.29 -14.04
CA ASP A 84 1.31 -3.73 -15.41
C ASP A 84 1.99 -5.08 -15.66
N THR A 85 1.36 -6.14 -15.15
CA THR A 85 1.86 -7.51 -15.31
C THR A 85 0.71 -8.44 -15.67
N PRO A 86 0.91 -9.41 -16.58
CA PRO A 86 -0.14 -10.36 -16.95
C PRO A 86 -0.67 -11.21 -15.78
N TRP A 87 0.12 -11.30 -14.71
CA TRP A 87 -0.13 -12.15 -13.54
C TRP A 87 -0.64 -11.39 -12.32
N LYS A 88 -0.92 -10.07 -12.41
CA LYS A 88 -1.32 -9.23 -11.26
C LYS A 88 -2.54 -9.76 -10.47
N PHE A 89 -3.39 -10.58 -11.09
CA PHE A 89 -4.53 -11.25 -10.45
C PHE A 89 -4.46 -12.79 -10.48
N ASN A 90 -3.30 -13.37 -10.83
CA ASN A 90 -3.09 -14.81 -10.81
C ASN A 90 -2.55 -15.25 -9.44
N VAL A 91 -3.41 -15.88 -8.63
CA VAL A 91 -3.10 -16.26 -7.24
C VAL A 91 -1.95 -17.26 -7.14
N GLN A 92 -1.79 -18.16 -8.11
CA GLN A 92 -0.68 -19.11 -8.12
C GLN A 92 0.65 -18.38 -8.34
N GLU A 93 0.69 -17.48 -9.33
CA GLU A 93 1.88 -16.68 -9.62
C GLU A 93 2.19 -15.68 -8.50
N LEU A 94 1.19 -15.05 -7.90
CA LEU A 94 1.35 -14.19 -6.73
C LEU A 94 1.92 -14.98 -5.55
N THR A 95 1.40 -16.18 -5.27
CA THR A 95 1.93 -17.05 -4.21
C THR A 95 3.38 -17.43 -4.50
N ARG A 96 3.71 -17.80 -5.74
CA ARG A 96 5.08 -18.19 -6.11
C ARG A 96 6.08 -17.03 -6.01
N ARG A 97 5.64 -15.80 -6.30
CA ARG A 97 6.50 -14.60 -6.32
C ARG A 97 6.55 -13.84 -4.99
N ASN A 98 5.64 -14.08 -4.06
CA ASN A 98 5.59 -13.31 -2.82
C ASN A 98 6.81 -13.61 -1.93
N THR A 99 7.45 -12.55 -1.43
CA THR A 99 8.68 -12.63 -0.63
C THR A 99 8.44 -12.62 0.87
N HIS A 100 7.20 -12.37 1.30
CA HIS A 100 6.80 -12.28 2.72
C HIS A 100 6.10 -13.55 3.22
N HIS A 101 6.16 -14.64 2.44
CA HIS A 101 5.54 -15.93 2.72
C HIS A 101 4.05 -15.85 3.10
N VAL A 102 3.33 -14.90 2.50
CA VAL A 102 1.88 -14.76 2.66
C VAL A 102 1.21 -16.05 2.15
N PRO A 103 0.40 -16.73 2.97
CA PRO A 103 -0.23 -17.98 2.56
C PRO A 103 -1.14 -17.78 1.34
N ARG A 104 -1.18 -18.77 0.43
CA ARG A 104 -2.03 -18.75 -0.78
C ARG A 104 -3.49 -18.39 -0.48
N GLN A 105 -4.04 -18.93 0.59
CA GLN A 105 -5.43 -18.66 1.02
C GLN A 105 -5.64 -17.18 1.39
N LYS A 106 -4.64 -16.53 2.01
CA LYS A 106 -4.69 -15.11 2.32
C LYS A 106 -4.58 -14.27 1.04
N ILE A 107 -3.69 -14.64 0.11
CA ILE A 107 -3.60 -13.99 -1.21
C ILE A 107 -4.92 -14.12 -1.99
N GLN A 108 -5.56 -15.28 -1.95
CA GLN A 108 -6.88 -15.50 -2.56
C GLN A 108 -7.93 -14.54 -1.99
N ARG A 109 -8.02 -14.43 -0.65
CA ARG A 109 -8.94 -13.47 0.01
C ARG A 109 -8.61 -12.02 -0.35
N MET A 110 -7.32 -11.65 -0.34
CA MET A 110 -6.89 -10.30 -0.72
C MET A 110 -7.29 -9.96 -2.16
N LYS A 111 -7.18 -10.92 -3.09
CA LYS A 111 -7.65 -10.75 -4.47
C LYS A 111 -9.17 -10.58 -4.55
N GLU A 112 -9.93 -11.41 -3.83
CA GLU A 112 -11.41 -11.34 -3.80
C GLU A 112 -11.91 -10.02 -3.21
N GLN A 113 -11.17 -9.46 -2.26
CA GLN A 113 -11.47 -8.19 -1.59
C GLN A 113 -10.95 -6.95 -2.34
N TYR A 114 -10.15 -7.13 -3.39
CA TYR A 114 -9.52 -6.03 -4.09
C TYR A 114 -10.57 -5.14 -4.77
N GLU A 115 -10.58 -3.86 -4.39
CA GLU A 115 -11.48 -2.86 -4.96
C GLU A 115 -10.92 -2.36 -6.30
N HIS A 116 -11.66 -2.63 -7.38
CA HIS A 116 -11.29 -2.22 -8.73
C HIS A 116 -11.74 -0.79 -9.04
N ASN A 117 -11.04 -0.14 -9.98
CA ASN A 117 -11.43 1.16 -10.55
C ASN A 117 -11.61 2.26 -9.50
N VAL A 118 -10.77 2.25 -8.45
CA VAL A 118 -10.76 3.31 -7.45
C VAL A 118 -10.50 4.67 -8.09
N THR A 119 -11.21 5.69 -7.61
CA THR A 119 -11.04 7.09 -8.02
C THR A 119 -10.63 7.91 -6.82
N PHE A 120 -10.10 9.11 -7.06
CA PHE A 120 -9.79 10.04 -5.97
C PHE A 120 -11.02 10.30 -5.08
N HIS A 121 -12.19 10.46 -5.70
CA HIS A 121 -13.45 10.69 -4.99
C HIS A 121 -13.88 9.47 -4.16
N SER A 122 -13.85 8.26 -4.73
CA SER A 122 -14.21 7.04 -3.98
C SER A 122 -13.27 6.80 -2.80
N VAL A 123 -11.98 7.09 -2.97
CA VAL A 123 -10.99 7.05 -1.89
C VAL A 123 -11.30 8.05 -0.79
N LEU A 124 -11.59 9.32 -1.11
CA LEU A 124 -11.92 10.31 -0.08
C LEU A 124 -13.21 10.00 0.69
N GLN A 125 -14.18 9.34 0.05
CA GLN A 125 -15.45 8.95 0.68
C GLN A 125 -15.40 7.61 1.42
N SER A 126 -14.40 6.77 1.15
CA SER A 126 -14.28 5.44 1.77
C SER A 126 -14.10 5.49 3.29
N GLU A 127 -14.59 4.45 3.98
CA GLU A 127 -14.46 4.27 5.42
C GLU A 127 -13.94 2.87 5.75
N LYS A 128 -13.13 2.79 6.81
CA LYS A 128 -12.67 1.50 7.31
C LYS A 128 -13.86 0.79 7.98
N PRO A 129 -14.18 -0.48 7.63
CA PRO A 129 -15.27 -1.22 8.25
C PRO A 129 -15.15 -1.24 9.77
N SER A 130 -16.27 -1.12 10.47
CA SER A 130 -16.30 -1.19 11.93
C SER A 130 -15.95 -2.61 12.39
N ARG A 131 -15.43 -2.77 13.63
CA ARG A 131 -15.09 -4.10 14.16
C ARG A 131 -16.31 -5.04 14.27
N GLY A 132 -17.55 -4.51 14.19
CA GLY A 132 -18.79 -5.29 14.24
C GLY A 132 -19.25 -5.89 12.89
N ASP A 133 -18.71 -5.41 11.77
CA ASP A 133 -19.17 -5.82 10.43
C ASP A 133 -18.41 -7.03 9.86
N ARG A 134 -17.51 -7.64 10.65
CA ARG A 134 -16.80 -8.88 10.29
C ARG A 134 -17.50 -10.07 10.94
N SER A 135 -18.75 -10.32 10.53
CA SER A 135 -19.46 -11.57 10.80
C SER A 135 -19.32 -12.53 9.62
#